data_AF-A0A7V4KDG3-F1
#
_entry.id   AF-A0A7V4KDG3-F1
#
_cell.length_a   1.000
_cell.length_b   1.000
_cell.length_c   1.000
_cell.angle_alpha   90.00
_cell.angle_beta   90.00
_cell.angle_gamma   90.00
#
_symmetry.space_group_name_H-M   'P 1'
#
loop_
_entity.id
_entity.type
_entity.pdbx_description
1 polymer ?
#
loop_
_entity_poly.entity_id
_entity_poly.type
_entity_poly.pdbx_seq_one_letter_code
_entity_poly.pdbx_strand_id
1 'polypeptide(L)'
;MKKLIFIFLVTATVFAYAHGGYAAQLLNVSKPSSVVAQPYMFRATLVPGSSEGVYTLGVEGYLNIFGLNFSVGTTFEYPNFELNQPVYVGLGISTGGLFVALSSNVPSFEQISDLSAYETPTVAFGVASYKKTSFLFASWSRFELSYENRGVFKKQDGQFVLNDSLDWLNATVNFKVESCDVGYFLFRFTVPSLKDVVEGSFTYTWELALPVSMIYVYVGQPDNNNWVLGLGIANSFFNAIGKYDIQTGQVAWMVSAQM
;
A
#
# COMPACT_ATOMS: atom_id res chain seq x y z
N MET A 1 -13.44 -28.70 14.71
CA MET A 1 -14.80 -28.14 14.54
C MET A 1 -15.06 -26.93 15.44
N LYS A 2 -15.01 -27.03 16.78
CA LYS A 2 -15.31 -25.88 17.68
C LYS A 2 -14.40 -24.64 17.44
N LYS A 3 -13.11 -24.84 17.17
CA LYS A 3 -12.16 -23.76 16.82
C LYS A 3 -12.51 -23.09 15.48
N LEU A 4 -12.93 -23.86 14.48
CA LEU A 4 -13.33 -23.35 13.15
C LEU A 4 -14.64 -22.57 13.23
N ILE A 5 -15.59 -23.02 14.05
CA ILE A 5 -16.87 -22.32 14.30
C ILE A 5 -16.62 -21.00 15.03
N PHE A 6 -15.74 -20.98 16.04
CA PHE A 6 -15.37 -19.76 16.75
C PHE A 6 -14.64 -18.76 15.84
N ILE A 7 -13.68 -19.23 15.05
CA ILE A 7 -13.01 -18.41 14.03
C ILE A 7 -14.03 -17.87 13.03
N PHE A 8 -14.91 -18.72 12.50
CA PHE A 8 -15.97 -18.30 11.57
C PHE A 8 -16.90 -17.26 12.18
N LEU A 9 -17.33 -17.44 13.44
CA LEU A 9 -18.17 -16.48 14.16
C LEU A 9 -17.44 -15.15 14.38
N VAL A 10 -16.21 -15.17 14.88
CA VAL A 10 -15.40 -13.96 15.09
C VAL A 10 -15.17 -13.25 13.76
N THR A 11 -14.79 -13.99 12.72
CA THR A 11 -14.60 -13.47 11.37
C THR A 11 -15.89 -12.86 10.83
N ALA A 12 -17.03 -13.56 10.90
CA ALA A 12 -18.33 -13.05 10.45
C ALA A 12 -18.80 -11.82 11.24
N THR A 13 -18.58 -11.77 12.55
CA THR A 13 -18.90 -10.60 13.38
C THR A 13 -18.00 -9.41 13.07
N VAL A 14 -16.71 -9.64 12.80
CA VAL A 14 -15.77 -8.60 12.32
C VAL A 14 -16.17 -8.10 10.93
N PHE A 15 -16.63 -8.99 10.04
CA PHE A 15 -17.16 -8.61 8.73
C PHE A 15 -18.41 -7.72 8.84
N ALA A 16 -19.29 -7.97 9.80
CA ALA A 16 -20.56 -7.26 9.98
C ALA A 16 -20.45 -5.90 10.70
N TYR A 17 -19.41 -5.66 11.49
CA TYR A 17 -19.28 -4.45 12.34
C TYR A 17 -18.16 -3.49 11.90
N ALA A 18 -17.49 -3.76 10.79
CA ALA A 18 -16.39 -2.93 10.34
C ALA A 18 -16.87 -1.61 9.74
N HIS A 19 -16.25 -0.52 10.18
CA HIS A 19 -16.45 0.81 9.64
C HIS A 19 -15.59 0.98 8.38
N GLY A 20 -16.16 1.62 7.36
CA GLY A 20 -15.50 1.84 6.08
C GLY A 20 -14.14 2.51 6.23
N GLY A 21 -13.11 1.87 5.68
CA GLY A 21 -11.75 2.42 5.63
C GLY A 21 -11.55 3.34 4.41
N TYR A 22 -10.52 4.18 4.46
CA TYR A 22 -10.14 5.04 3.34
C TYR A 22 -9.61 4.20 2.15
N ALA A 23 -10.36 4.17 1.04
CA ALA A 23 -10.08 3.39 -0.17
C ALA A 23 -8.75 3.76 -0.89
N ALA A 24 -8.15 4.92 -0.59
CA ALA A 24 -6.94 5.43 -1.26
C ALA A 24 -5.67 4.57 -1.07
N GLN A 25 -5.67 3.63 -0.11
CA GLN A 25 -4.50 2.80 0.22
C GLN A 25 -4.59 1.34 -0.29
N LEU A 26 -5.61 1.00 -1.08
CA LEU A 26 -5.87 -0.40 -1.48
C LEU A 26 -4.84 -0.96 -2.45
N LEU A 27 -4.20 -0.08 -3.21
CA LEU A 27 -3.26 -0.42 -4.27
C LEU A 27 -1.86 0.02 -3.85
N ASN A 28 -0.87 -0.84 -4.09
CA ASN A 28 0.53 -0.48 -3.90
C ASN A 28 0.98 0.53 -4.96
N VAL A 29 0.42 0.48 -6.17
CA VAL A 29 0.77 1.42 -7.26
C VAL A 29 0.50 2.88 -6.92
N SER A 30 -0.38 3.17 -5.95
CA SER A 30 -0.61 4.56 -5.49
C SER A 30 0.62 5.15 -4.79
N LYS A 31 1.57 4.32 -4.34
CA LYS A 31 2.82 4.74 -3.72
C LYS A 31 4.00 4.43 -4.66
N PRO A 32 4.77 5.45 -5.09
CA PRO A 32 5.82 5.25 -6.10
C PRO A 32 6.90 4.26 -5.65
N SER A 33 7.29 4.32 -4.37
CA SER A 33 8.23 3.38 -3.75
C SER A 33 7.78 1.92 -3.84
N SER A 34 6.47 1.68 -3.87
CA SER A 34 5.91 0.33 -3.94
C SER A 34 5.74 -0.20 -5.36
N VAL A 35 6.02 0.60 -6.39
CA VAL A 35 6.10 0.16 -7.79
C VAL A 35 7.33 -0.71 -8.02
N VAL A 36 8.39 -0.48 -7.26
CA VAL A 36 9.66 -1.22 -7.34
C VAL A 36 9.74 -2.14 -6.13
N ALA A 37 10.02 -3.43 -6.34
CA ALA A 37 9.98 -4.48 -5.30
C ALA A 37 8.57 -4.98 -4.92
N GLN A 38 7.84 -5.50 -5.91
CA GLN A 38 6.60 -6.25 -5.69
C GLN A 38 6.80 -7.78 -5.83
N PRO A 39 6.19 -8.60 -4.95
CA PRO A 39 6.32 -10.06 -4.99
C PRO A 39 5.40 -10.77 -6.00
N TYR A 40 4.46 -10.04 -6.59
CA TYR A 40 3.34 -10.56 -7.35
C TYR A 40 3.29 -9.94 -8.74
N MET A 41 2.72 -10.67 -9.70
CA MET A 41 2.29 -10.13 -10.99
C MET A 41 0.88 -9.57 -10.90
N PHE A 42 0.04 -10.13 -10.02
CA PHE A 42 -1.33 -9.68 -9.84
C PHE A 42 -1.72 -9.67 -8.37
N ARG A 43 -2.51 -8.68 -7.97
CA ARG A 43 -3.05 -8.56 -6.62
C ARG A 43 -4.51 -8.12 -6.67
N ALA A 44 -5.30 -8.70 -5.78
CA ALA A 44 -6.64 -8.23 -5.45
C ALA A 44 -6.72 -7.91 -3.95
N THR A 45 -7.39 -6.82 -3.59
CA THR A 45 -7.64 -6.40 -2.21
C THR A 45 -9.12 -6.12 -2.03
N LEU A 46 -9.67 -6.45 -0.87
CA LEU A 46 -11.05 -6.22 -0.48
C LEU A 46 -11.08 -5.55 0.90
N VAL A 47 -11.89 -4.51 1.03
CA VAL A 47 -12.17 -3.81 2.30
C VAL A 47 -13.66 -3.46 2.43
N PRO A 48 -14.17 -3.20 3.65
CA PRO A 48 -15.47 -2.57 3.82
C PRO A 48 -15.50 -1.19 3.17
N GLY A 49 -16.57 -0.90 2.43
CA GLY A 49 -16.88 0.44 1.93
C GLY A 49 -17.44 1.34 3.03
N SER A 50 -17.74 2.60 2.66
CA SER A 50 -18.27 3.62 3.58
C SER A 50 -19.73 3.37 4.02
N SER A 51 -20.44 2.48 3.32
CA SER A 51 -21.84 2.15 3.58
C SER A 51 -22.01 0.65 3.86
N GLU A 52 -22.98 0.30 4.71
CA GLU A 52 -23.28 -1.10 5.03
C GLU A 52 -23.64 -1.88 3.76
N GLY A 53 -23.08 -3.09 3.62
CA GLY A 53 -23.28 -3.94 2.45
C GLY A 53 -22.53 -3.50 1.18
N VAL A 54 -21.79 -2.37 1.24
CA VAL A 54 -20.90 -1.91 0.17
C VAL A 54 -19.47 -2.28 0.48
N TYR A 55 -18.75 -2.78 -0.52
CA TYR A 55 -17.35 -3.19 -0.39
C TYR A 55 -16.51 -2.58 -1.50
N THR A 56 -15.25 -2.27 -1.22
CA THR A 56 -14.31 -1.78 -2.23
C THR A 56 -13.32 -2.89 -2.60
N LEU A 57 -13.28 -3.22 -3.90
CA LEU A 57 -12.38 -4.18 -4.53
C LEU A 57 -11.27 -3.43 -5.25
N GLY A 58 -10.02 -3.59 -4.82
CA GLY A 58 -8.84 -3.11 -5.53
C GLY A 58 -8.21 -4.22 -6.37
N VAL A 59 -7.80 -3.90 -7.58
CA VAL A 59 -7.10 -4.82 -8.50
C VAL A 59 -5.84 -4.15 -9.03
N GLU A 60 -4.72 -4.85 -9.01
CA GLU A 60 -3.42 -4.35 -9.46
C GLU A 60 -2.66 -5.40 -10.28
N GLY A 61 -2.09 -4.98 -11.40
CA GLY A 61 -1.13 -5.74 -12.18
C GLY A 61 0.27 -5.12 -12.08
N TYR A 62 1.28 -5.97 -12.13
CA TYR A 62 2.69 -5.59 -12.08
C TYR A 62 3.54 -6.41 -13.04
N LEU A 63 4.50 -5.73 -13.66
CA LEU A 63 5.44 -6.30 -14.59
C LEU A 63 6.85 -5.78 -14.28
N ASN A 64 7.80 -6.71 -14.17
CA ASN A 64 9.23 -6.43 -14.07
C ASN A 64 9.98 -7.06 -15.23
N ILE A 65 10.66 -6.23 -16.02
CA ILE A 65 11.49 -6.67 -17.13
C ILE A 65 12.85 -5.97 -17.02
N PHE A 66 13.91 -6.72 -16.69
CA PHE A 66 15.28 -6.23 -16.60
C PHE A 66 15.46 -4.97 -15.73
N GLY A 67 14.76 -4.89 -14.60
CA GLY A 67 14.81 -3.74 -13.71
C GLY A 67 13.91 -2.57 -14.11
N LEU A 68 13.20 -2.67 -15.24
CA LEU A 68 12.06 -1.80 -15.56
C LEU A 68 10.80 -2.34 -14.89
N ASN A 69 10.13 -1.49 -14.12
CA ASN A 69 8.97 -1.82 -13.32
C ASN A 69 7.78 -1.03 -13.84
N PHE A 70 6.68 -1.73 -14.09
CA PHE A 70 5.41 -1.15 -14.52
C PHE A 70 4.31 -1.70 -13.62
N SER A 71 3.45 -0.84 -13.09
CA SER A 71 2.28 -1.26 -12.33
C SER A 71 1.07 -0.42 -12.72
N VAL A 72 -0.09 -1.07 -12.78
CA VAL A 72 -1.38 -0.42 -13.02
C VAL A 72 -2.41 -1.04 -12.11
N GLY A 73 -3.25 -0.21 -11.51
CA GLY A 73 -4.34 -0.69 -10.67
C GLY A 73 -5.53 0.25 -10.65
N THR A 74 -6.67 -0.26 -10.23
CA THR A 74 -7.91 0.50 -10.05
C THR A 74 -8.77 -0.13 -8.95
N THR A 75 -9.83 0.56 -8.56
CA THR A 75 -10.76 0.13 -7.52
C THR A 75 -12.18 0.13 -8.05
N PHE A 76 -13.03 -0.75 -7.52
CA PHE A 76 -14.45 -0.81 -7.84
C PHE A 76 -15.25 -0.97 -6.58
N GLU A 77 -16.47 -0.44 -6.56
CA GLU A 77 -17.42 -0.69 -5.48
C GLU A 77 -18.33 -1.88 -5.85
N TYR A 78 -18.64 -2.72 -4.87
CA TYR A 78 -19.62 -3.80 -4.98
C TYR A 78 -20.77 -3.51 -4.01
N PRO A 79 -22.05 -3.63 -4.44
CA PRO A 79 -22.51 -4.16 -5.73
C PRO A 79 -22.52 -3.16 -6.90
N ASN A 80 -22.27 -1.87 -6.65
CA ASN A 80 -22.35 -0.81 -7.66
C ASN A 80 -21.08 -0.73 -8.50
N PHE A 81 -20.98 -1.60 -9.50
CA PHE A 81 -19.83 -1.61 -10.40
C PHE A 81 -19.91 -0.47 -11.42
N GLU A 82 -18.98 0.49 -11.32
CA GLU A 82 -18.80 1.56 -12.28
C GLU A 82 -17.36 1.56 -12.83
N LEU A 83 -17.20 1.87 -14.12
CA LEU A 83 -15.88 1.94 -14.79
C LEU A 83 -15.23 3.33 -14.74
N ASN A 84 -15.90 4.30 -14.12
CA ASN A 84 -15.47 5.69 -13.96
C ASN A 84 -14.50 5.90 -12.78
N GLN A 85 -13.80 4.85 -12.37
CA GLN A 85 -12.96 4.85 -11.18
C GLN A 85 -11.52 5.25 -11.53
N PRO A 86 -10.80 5.91 -10.61
CA PRO A 86 -9.43 6.30 -10.87
C PRO A 86 -8.54 5.11 -11.26
N VAL A 87 -7.71 5.33 -12.28
CA VAL A 87 -6.68 4.37 -12.68
C VAL A 87 -5.33 4.89 -12.22
N TYR A 88 -4.64 4.09 -11.43
CA TYR A 88 -3.32 4.37 -10.89
C TYR A 88 -2.28 3.73 -11.79
N VAL A 89 -1.25 4.49 -12.15
CA VAL A 89 -0.15 4.06 -13.01
C VAL A 89 1.17 4.36 -12.33
N GLY A 90 2.05 3.38 -12.32
CA GLY A 90 3.37 3.46 -11.72
C GLY A 90 4.46 2.99 -12.68
N LEU A 91 5.56 3.73 -12.71
CA LEU A 91 6.76 3.39 -13.49
C LEU A 91 7.98 3.46 -12.58
N GLY A 92 8.94 2.56 -12.77
CA GLY A 92 10.18 2.62 -12.01
C GLY A 92 11.34 1.89 -12.66
N ILE A 93 12.54 2.31 -12.30
CA ILE A 93 13.81 1.68 -12.68
C ILE A 93 14.49 1.24 -11.39
N SER A 94 14.91 -0.03 -11.32
CA SER A 94 15.69 -0.57 -10.21
C SER A 94 16.95 -1.27 -10.70
N THR A 95 18.09 -0.94 -10.10
CA THR A 95 19.40 -1.51 -10.43
C THR A 95 20.28 -1.58 -9.19
N GLY A 96 20.89 -2.74 -8.94
CA GLY A 96 21.77 -2.95 -7.79
C GLY A 96 21.14 -2.65 -6.42
N GLY A 97 19.81 -2.73 -6.31
CA GLY A 97 19.05 -2.39 -5.11
C GLY A 97 18.72 -0.89 -4.97
N LEU A 98 19.26 -0.02 -5.81
CA LEU A 98 18.82 1.38 -5.92
C LEU A 98 17.62 1.49 -6.84
N PHE A 99 16.75 2.47 -6.59
CA PHE A 99 15.62 2.72 -7.47
C PHE A 99 15.26 4.20 -7.62
N VAL A 100 14.60 4.48 -8.74
CA VAL A 100 13.79 5.67 -8.97
C VAL A 100 12.44 5.21 -9.49
N ALA A 101 11.35 5.75 -8.93
CA ALA A 101 10.01 5.40 -9.35
C ALA A 101 9.10 6.63 -9.31
N LEU A 102 8.01 6.58 -10.05
CA LEU A 102 6.95 7.56 -9.99
C LEU A 102 5.60 6.86 -10.03
N SER A 103 4.60 7.50 -9.44
CA SER A 103 3.20 7.09 -9.52
C SER A 103 2.31 8.30 -9.72
N SER A 104 1.22 8.09 -10.43
CA SER A 104 0.15 9.05 -10.64
C SER A 104 -1.16 8.33 -10.84
N ASN A 105 -2.26 9.06 -10.78
CA ASN A 105 -3.57 8.58 -11.20
C ASN A 105 -4.18 9.47 -12.27
N VAL A 106 -5.14 8.89 -12.98
CA VAL A 106 -6.03 9.53 -13.95
C VAL A 106 -7.49 9.25 -13.53
N PRO A 107 -8.45 10.15 -13.81
CA PRO A 107 -9.82 9.99 -13.32
C PRO A 107 -10.54 8.71 -13.78
N SER A 108 -10.25 8.21 -14.98
CA SER A 108 -10.87 7.00 -15.51
C SER A 108 -9.99 6.31 -16.56
N PHE A 109 -10.36 5.07 -16.92
CA PHE A 109 -9.64 4.30 -17.93
C PHE A 109 -9.68 4.94 -19.33
N GLU A 110 -10.78 5.61 -19.68
CA GLU A 110 -10.93 6.29 -20.99
C GLU A 110 -9.92 7.42 -21.18
N GLN A 111 -9.42 8.01 -20.08
CA GLN A 111 -8.47 9.11 -20.10
C GLN A 111 -7.02 8.66 -19.93
N ILE A 112 -6.73 7.34 -19.88
CA ILE A 112 -5.39 6.81 -19.59
C ILE A 112 -4.33 7.24 -20.61
N SER A 113 -4.73 7.57 -21.85
CA SER A 113 -3.84 8.06 -22.91
C SER A 113 -3.67 9.58 -22.92
N ASP A 114 -4.47 10.32 -22.15
CA ASP A 114 -4.42 11.78 -22.07
C ASP A 114 -3.52 12.22 -20.92
N LEU A 115 -2.28 12.59 -21.23
CA LEU A 115 -1.30 13.08 -20.25
C LEU A 115 -1.82 14.30 -19.46
N SER A 116 -2.68 15.12 -20.07
CA SER A 116 -3.24 16.31 -19.43
C SER A 116 -4.32 15.99 -18.39
N ALA A 117 -4.82 14.75 -18.34
CA ALA A 117 -5.77 14.30 -17.32
C ALA A 117 -5.10 13.76 -16.05
N TYR A 118 -3.80 13.40 -16.12
CA TYR A 118 -3.08 12.86 -14.97
C TYR A 118 -2.88 13.91 -13.87
N GLU A 119 -2.96 13.46 -12.62
CA GLU A 119 -2.45 14.22 -11.47
C GLU A 119 -0.93 14.45 -11.59
N THR A 120 -0.40 15.37 -10.79
CA THR A 120 1.07 15.57 -10.78
C THR A 120 1.71 14.35 -10.12
N PRO A 121 2.65 13.66 -10.80
CA PRO A 121 3.21 12.42 -10.28
C PRO A 121 4.02 12.64 -9.00
N THR A 122 3.87 11.72 -8.06
CA THR A 122 4.78 11.62 -6.92
C THR A 122 6.01 10.84 -7.33
N VAL A 123 7.20 11.31 -6.98
CA VAL A 123 8.46 10.65 -7.30
C VAL A 123 9.08 10.06 -6.04
N ALA A 124 9.62 8.85 -6.14
CA ALA A 124 10.40 8.20 -5.11
C ALA A 124 11.80 7.86 -5.58
N PHE A 125 12.74 7.97 -4.64
CA PHE A 125 14.12 7.50 -4.76
C PHE A 125 14.43 6.64 -3.56
N GLY A 126 15.28 5.62 -3.70
CA GLY A 126 15.63 4.85 -2.52
C GLY A 126 16.44 3.59 -2.76
N VAL A 127 16.48 2.78 -1.71
CA VAL A 127 17.05 1.44 -1.69
C VAL A 127 15.90 0.48 -1.48
N ALA A 128 15.72 -0.47 -2.40
CA ALA A 128 14.77 -1.56 -2.25
C ALA A 128 15.43 -2.88 -2.61
N SER A 129 15.15 -3.90 -1.81
CA SER A 129 15.56 -5.27 -2.11
C SER A 129 14.36 -6.19 -1.97
N TYR A 130 14.28 -7.15 -2.87
CA TYR A 130 13.22 -8.14 -2.90
C TYR A 130 13.82 -9.53 -3.15
N LYS A 131 13.38 -10.50 -2.36
CA LYS A 131 13.74 -11.91 -2.52
C LYS A 131 12.49 -12.76 -2.50
N LYS A 132 12.30 -13.57 -3.55
CA LYS A 132 11.30 -14.64 -3.62
C LYS A 132 12.02 -15.98 -3.55
N THR A 133 11.53 -16.91 -2.76
CA THR A 133 11.98 -18.32 -2.80
C THR A 133 11.19 -19.10 -3.87
N SER A 134 11.60 -20.35 -4.11
CA SER A 134 11.05 -21.21 -5.16
C SER A 134 9.52 -21.35 -5.09
N PHE A 135 8.87 -21.58 -6.24
CA PHE A 135 7.42 -21.82 -6.34
C PHE A 135 6.91 -22.96 -5.45
N LEU A 136 7.76 -23.95 -5.15
CA LEU A 136 7.42 -25.12 -4.32
C LEU A 136 7.22 -24.77 -2.83
N PHE A 137 7.90 -23.73 -2.36
CA PHE A 137 7.82 -23.22 -0.99
C PHE A 137 7.80 -21.70 -1.07
N ALA A 138 6.76 -21.16 -1.69
CA ALA A 138 6.70 -19.73 -1.92
C ALA A 138 6.84 -19.00 -0.58
N SER A 139 7.87 -18.18 -0.46
CA SER A 139 8.10 -17.21 0.60
C SER A 139 8.77 -16.00 -0.01
N TRP A 140 8.71 -14.88 0.68
CA TRP A 140 9.31 -13.67 0.18
C TRP A 140 9.68 -12.72 1.31
N SER A 141 10.67 -11.89 1.05
CA SER A 141 11.05 -10.77 1.90
C SER A 141 11.33 -9.52 1.08
N ARG A 142 11.02 -8.38 1.69
CA ARG A 142 11.19 -7.05 1.14
C ARG A 142 11.85 -6.15 2.17
N PHE A 143 12.79 -5.37 1.68
CA PHE A 143 13.36 -4.24 2.36
C PHE A 143 13.13 -3.00 1.51
N GLU A 144 12.81 -1.88 2.13
CA GLU A 144 12.69 -0.59 1.48
C GLU A 144 13.12 0.54 2.43
N LEU A 145 13.96 1.43 1.92
CA LEU A 145 14.15 2.78 2.41
C LEU A 145 13.86 3.73 1.25
N SER A 146 12.83 4.54 1.35
CA SER A 146 12.39 5.43 0.28
C SER A 146 12.24 6.87 0.74
N TYR A 147 12.54 7.78 -0.19
CA TYR A 147 12.33 9.21 -0.09
C TYR A 147 11.33 9.59 -1.18
N GLU A 148 10.17 10.12 -0.79
CA GLU A 148 9.06 10.46 -1.68
C GLU A 148 8.83 11.97 -1.70
N ASN A 149 8.76 12.56 -2.88
CA ASN A 149 8.53 13.99 -3.06
C ASN A 149 7.55 14.26 -4.21
N ARG A 150 6.48 15.01 -3.91
CA ARG A 150 5.42 15.38 -4.86
C ARG A 150 5.76 16.61 -5.71
N GLY A 151 6.77 17.36 -5.32
CA GLY A 151 7.13 18.64 -5.94
C GLY A 151 8.13 18.51 -7.08
N VAL A 152 8.66 17.33 -7.39
CA VAL A 152 9.70 17.14 -8.44
C VAL A 152 9.21 17.60 -9.81
N PHE A 153 7.94 17.32 -10.11
CA PHE A 153 7.26 17.81 -11.30
C PHE A 153 6.23 18.86 -10.94
N LYS A 154 5.94 19.74 -11.90
CA LYS A 154 4.78 20.63 -11.90
C LYS A 154 4.08 20.53 -13.24
N LYS A 155 2.80 20.89 -13.26
CA LYS A 155 2.00 20.90 -14.49
C LYS A 155 2.02 22.30 -15.11
N GLN A 156 2.40 22.38 -16.38
CA GLN A 156 2.44 23.61 -17.16
C GLN A 156 1.88 23.32 -18.55
N ASP A 157 0.84 24.05 -18.96
CA ASP A 157 0.19 23.91 -20.28
C ASP A 157 -0.19 22.45 -20.64
N GLY A 158 -0.68 21.71 -19.64
CA GLY A 158 -1.10 20.30 -19.81
C GLY A 158 0.05 19.29 -19.86
N GLN A 159 1.30 19.72 -19.66
CA GLN A 159 2.49 18.87 -19.65
C GLN A 159 3.17 18.86 -18.29
N PHE A 160 3.95 17.81 -18.02
CA PHE A 160 4.81 17.73 -16.84
C PHE A 160 6.17 18.35 -17.15
N VAL A 161 6.56 19.33 -16.35
CA VAL A 161 7.88 19.95 -16.40
C VAL A 161 8.57 19.82 -15.04
N LEU A 162 9.89 19.80 -15.05
CA LEU A 162 10.66 19.77 -13.80
C LEU A 162 10.41 21.06 -13.00
N ASN A 163 10.29 20.92 -11.69
CA ASN A 163 10.13 22.05 -10.80
C ASN A 163 11.49 22.60 -10.37
N ASP A 164 11.77 23.81 -10.81
CA ASP A 164 12.96 24.60 -10.54
C ASP A 164 12.98 25.21 -9.12
N SER A 165 11.83 25.31 -8.44
CA SER A 165 11.69 25.80 -7.06
C SER A 165 11.40 24.69 -6.05
N LEU A 166 11.89 23.47 -6.32
CA LEU A 166 11.69 22.30 -5.46
C LEU A 166 12.31 22.49 -4.06
N ASP A 167 11.48 22.35 -3.04
CA ASP A 167 11.92 22.16 -1.65
C ASP A 167 12.22 20.66 -1.42
N TRP A 168 13.50 20.32 -1.32
CA TRP A 168 13.98 18.96 -1.06
C TRP A 168 13.71 18.47 0.36
N LEU A 169 13.31 19.35 1.29
CA LEU A 169 12.94 18.93 2.64
C LEU A 169 11.45 18.58 2.71
N ASN A 170 10.63 19.06 1.78
CA ASN A 170 9.22 18.72 1.70
C ASN A 170 9.01 17.32 1.09
N ALA A 171 9.45 16.32 1.84
CA ALA A 171 9.46 14.93 1.42
C ALA A 171 9.11 13.99 2.57
N THR A 172 8.52 12.87 2.21
CA THR A 172 8.23 11.76 3.13
C THR A 172 9.36 10.74 3.05
N VAL A 173 9.81 10.25 4.21
CA VAL A 173 10.77 9.14 4.28
C VAL A 173 10.06 7.91 4.82
N ASN A 174 10.14 6.79 4.11
CA ASN A 174 9.58 5.52 4.54
C ASN A 174 10.69 4.49 4.73
N PHE A 175 10.59 3.74 5.82
CA PHE A 175 11.35 2.54 6.09
C PHE A 175 10.39 1.38 6.24
N LYS A 176 10.64 0.29 5.52
CA LYS A 176 9.79 -0.90 5.53
C LYS A 176 10.62 -2.16 5.45
N VAL A 177 10.32 -3.11 6.33
CA VAL A 177 10.77 -4.50 6.26
C VAL A 177 9.53 -5.38 6.32
N GLU A 178 9.41 -6.30 5.38
CA GLU A 178 8.25 -7.19 5.28
C GLU A 178 8.72 -8.59 4.87
N SER A 179 8.20 -9.64 5.49
CA SER A 179 8.58 -11.01 5.19
C SER A 179 7.45 -11.99 5.45
N CYS A 180 7.38 -13.03 4.63
CA CYS A 180 6.56 -14.22 4.81
C CYS A 180 7.42 -15.49 4.95
N ASP A 181 8.70 -15.37 5.32
CA ASP A 181 9.64 -16.51 5.36
C ASP A 181 9.38 -17.47 6.54
N VAL A 182 9.00 -16.94 7.70
CA VAL A 182 8.75 -17.71 8.95
C VAL A 182 7.38 -17.38 9.56
N GLY A 183 6.46 -16.91 8.73
CA GLY A 183 5.23 -16.22 9.11
C GLY A 183 5.27 -14.75 8.71
N TYR A 184 4.12 -14.07 8.72
CA TYR A 184 4.03 -12.68 8.29
C TYR A 184 4.63 -11.74 9.33
N PHE A 185 5.72 -11.09 8.93
CA PHE A 185 6.39 -10.01 9.64
C PHE A 185 6.27 -8.72 8.84
N LEU A 186 5.97 -7.63 9.53
CA LEU A 186 6.01 -6.28 8.98
C LEU A 186 6.62 -5.37 10.03
N PHE A 187 7.56 -4.53 9.64
CA PHE A 187 7.89 -3.32 10.37
C PHE A 187 7.87 -2.17 9.37
N ARG A 188 7.12 -1.11 9.68
CA ARG A 188 7.07 0.11 8.90
C ARG A 188 7.29 1.30 9.82
N PHE A 189 8.07 2.25 9.36
CA PHE A 189 8.27 3.53 10.01
C PHE A 189 8.25 4.62 8.94
N THR A 190 7.44 5.65 9.15
CA THR A 190 7.27 6.74 8.19
C THR A 190 7.46 8.07 8.88
N VAL A 191 8.27 8.94 8.28
CA VAL A 191 8.41 10.36 8.62
C VAL A 191 7.68 11.14 7.54
N PRO A 192 6.48 11.71 7.79
CA PRO A 192 5.67 12.35 6.77
C PRO A 192 6.32 13.59 6.15
N SER A 193 7.07 14.36 6.94
CA SER A 193 7.73 15.60 6.51
C SER A 193 9.14 15.66 7.09
N LEU A 194 10.16 15.52 6.24
CA LEU A 194 11.55 15.72 6.64
C LEU A 194 11.81 17.18 7.06
N LYS A 195 11.10 18.13 6.44
CA LYS A 195 11.13 19.56 6.78
C LYS A 195 10.77 19.80 8.23
N ASP A 196 9.66 19.22 8.69
CA ASP A 196 9.20 19.37 10.07
C ASP A 196 10.28 18.89 11.05
N VAL A 197 10.95 17.77 10.73
CA VAL A 197 12.03 17.22 11.56
C VAL A 197 13.20 18.18 11.67
N VAL A 198 13.62 18.78 10.55
CA VAL A 198 14.71 19.78 10.53
C VAL A 198 14.31 21.05 11.28
N GLU A 199 13.03 21.43 11.23
CA GLU A 199 12.46 22.58 11.94
C GLU A 199 12.17 22.30 13.43
N GLY A 200 12.46 21.09 13.92
CA GLY A 200 12.37 20.71 15.34
C GLY A 200 11.08 20.01 15.76
N SER A 201 10.19 19.70 14.81
CA SER A 201 8.96 18.92 15.03
C SER A 201 9.12 17.49 14.51
N PHE A 202 9.06 16.49 15.39
CA PHE A 202 9.22 15.09 14.99
C PHE A 202 7.88 14.34 14.97
N THR A 203 7.17 14.42 13.84
CA THR A 203 5.97 13.61 13.57
C THR A 203 6.36 12.32 12.85
N TYR A 204 5.83 11.19 13.31
CA TYR A 204 6.08 9.89 12.69
C TYR A 204 4.88 8.95 12.83
N THR A 205 4.83 7.94 11.97
CA THR A 205 3.91 6.81 12.10
C THR A 205 4.71 5.51 12.05
N TRP A 206 4.18 4.46 12.68
CA TRP A 206 4.84 3.16 12.68
C TRP A 206 3.84 2.02 12.76
N GLU A 207 4.24 0.87 12.22
CA GLU A 207 3.44 -0.36 12.23
C GLU A 207 4.35 -1.57 12.47
N LEU A 208 3.87 -2.54 13.22
CA LEU A 208 4.54 -3.80 13.48
C LEU A 208 3.54 -4.96 13.37
N ALA A 209 3.90 -5.98 12.60
CA ALA A 209 3.25 -7.29 12.62
C ALA A 209 4.26 -8.35 13.06
N LEU A 210 3.92 -9.11 14.09
CA LEU A 210 4.75 -10.17 14.64
C LEU A 210 4.13 -11.55 14.37
N PRO A 211 4.86 -12.48 13.74
CA PRO A 211 4.34 -13.79 13.41
C PRO A 211 4.15 -14.66 14.65
N VAL A 212 3.03 -15.38 14.68
CA VAL A 212 2.67 -16.45 15.62
C VAL A 212 2.20 -17.63 14.77
N SER A 213 3.14 -18.33 14.13
CA SER A 213 2.86 -19.34 13.09
C SER A 213 2.19 -18.70 11.85
N MET A 214 1.03 -19.21 11.41
CA MET A 214 0.25 -18.66 10.29
C MET A 214 -0.59 -17.42 10.67
N ILE A 215 -0.72 -17.14 11.97
CA ILE A 215 -1.39 -15.96 12.52
C ILE A 215 -0.31 -14.93 12.83
N TYR A 216 -0.67 -13.65 12.88
CA TYR A 216 0.20 -12.61 13.39
C TYR A 216 -0.58 -11.60 14.25
N VAL A 217 0.13 -10.97 15.17
CA VAL A 217 -0.38 -9.85 15.96
C VAL A 217 0.11 -8.56 15.33
N TYR A 218 -0.79 -7.60 15.16
CA TYR A 218 -0.49 -6.26 14.65
C TYR A 218 -0.60 -5.23 15.77
N VAL A 219 0.35 -4.30 15.81
CA VAL A 219 0.32 -3.12 16.67
C VAL A 219 0.98 -1.96 15.94
N GLY A 220 0.44 -0.76 16.08
CA GLY A 220 1.08 0.42 15.52
C GLY A 220 0.35 1.72 15.81
N GLN A 221 0.91 2.80 15.28
CA GLN A 221 0.30 4.12 15.19
C GLN A 221 0.33 4.59 13.73
N PRO A 222 -0.55 4.04 12.86
CA PRO A 222 -0.56 4.35 11.43
C PRO A 222 -1.08 5.78 11.14
N ASP A 223 -1.94 6.32 12.01
CA ASP A 223 -2.61 7.61 11.83
C ASP A 223 -2.33 8.50 13.05
N ASN A 224 -1.38 9.43 12.94
CA ASN A 224 -1.06 10.52 13.88
C ASN A 224 -1.47 10.26 15.35
N ASN A 225 -0.75 9.32 16.00
CA ASN A 225 -0.86 8.94 17.41
C ASN A 225 -2.02 8.02 17.83
N ASN A 226 -2.92 7.64 16.93
CA ASN A 226 -3.94 6.62 17.24
C ASN A 226 -3.28 5.24 17.33
N TRP A 227 -3.52 4.54 18.44
CA TRP A 227 -3.02 3.19 18.66
C TRP A 227 -3.98 2.21 18.02
N VAL A 228 -3.45 1.36 17.16
CA VAL A 228 -4.22 0.34 16.46
C VAL A 228 -3.66 -1.02 16.82
N LEU A 229 -4.54 -1.92 17.25
CA LEU A 229 -4.25 -3.33 17.51
C LEU A 229 -4.95 -4.19 16.48
N GLY A 230 -4.34 -5.31 16.10
CA GLY A 230 -4.94 -6.19 15.12
C GLY A 230 -4.50 -7.64 15.24
N LEU A 231 -5.27 -8.49 14.58
CA LEU A 231 -4.97 -9.90 14.40
C LEU A 231 -5.14 -10.23 12.92
N GLY A 232 -4.18 -10.96 12.39
CA GLY A 232 -4.22 -11.37 10.99
C GLY A 232 -3.80 -12.81 10.78
N ILE A 233 -4.09 -13.30 9.60
CA ILE A 233 -3.70 -14.62 9.09
C ILE A 233 -3.13 -14.40 7.69
N ALA A 234 -1.95 -14.94 7.46
CA ALA A 234 -1.26 -14.72 6.20
C ALA A 234 -0.46 -15.94 5.77
N ASN A 235 -0.31 -16.04 4.45
CA ASN A 235 0.64 -16.89 3.76
C ASN A 235 1.22 -16.09 2.58
N SER A 236 2.02 -16.73 1.73
CA SER A 236 2.73 -16.04 0.66
C SER A 236 1.85 -15.46 -0.46
N PHE A 237 0.60 -15.90 -0.55
CA PHE A 237 -0.38 -15.51 -1.58
C PHE A 237 -1.60 -14.81 -1.00
N PHE A 238 -1.74 -14.74 0.32
CA PHE A 238 -2.95 -14.27 0.99
C PHE A 238 -2.62 -13.58 2.30
N ASN A 239 -3.30 -12.48 2.61
CA ASN A 239 -3.24 -11.82 3.90
C ASN A 239 -4.63 -11.29 4.25
N ALA A 240 -5.12 -11.65 5.44
CA ALA A 240 -6.30 -11.05 6.03
C ALA A 240 -5.97 -10.48 7.40
N ILE A 241 -6.47 -9.28 7.69
CA ILE A 241 -6.23 -8.59 8.95
C ILE A 241 -7.51 -7.89 9.42
N GLY A 242 -7.81 -8.03 10.72
CA GLY A 242 -8.73 -7.15 11.44
C GLY A 242 -7.93 -6.20 12.32
N LYS A 243 -8.32 -4.93 12.35
CA LYS A 243 -7.72 -3.83 13.11
C LYS A 243 -8.79 -3.18 13.99
N TYR A 244 -8.38 -2.72 15.17
CA TYR A 244 -9.17 -1.99 16.15
C TYR A 244 -8.39 -0.75 16.58
N ASP A 245 -8.98 0.42 16.37
CA ASP A 245 -8.46 1.69 16.86
C ASP A 245 -8.90 1.88 18.33
N ILE A 246 -7.92 2.00 19.23
CA ILE A 246 -8.17 2.08 20.68
C ILE A 246 -8.86 3.39 21.06
N GLN A 247 -8.58 4.47 20.34
CA GLN A 247 -9.07 5.80 20.64
C GLN A 247 -10.49 6.00 20.11
N THR A 248 -10.76 5.55 18.88
CA THR A 248 -12.06 5.76 18.23
C THR A 248 -13.03 4.61 18.44
N GLY A 249 -12.53 3.43 18.85
CA GLY A 249 -13.33 2.21 18.99
C GLY A 249 -13.73 1.60 17.64
N GLN A 250 -13.21 2.13 16.52
CA GLN A 250 -13.56 1.65 15.18
C GLN A 250 -12.84 0.34 14.86
N VAL A 251 -13.56 -0.55 14.18
CA VAL A 251 -13.03 -1.81 13.64
C VAL A 251 -12.92 -1.67 12.13
N ALA A 252 -11.80 -2.08 11.55
CA ALA A 252 -11.60 -2.19 10.12
C ALA A 252 -11.01 -3.56 9.77
N TRP A 253 -11.23 -4.05 8.55
CA TRP A 253 -10.53 -5.25 8.07
C TRP A 253 -10.11 -5.08 6.62
N MET A 254 -9.13 -5.88 6.23
CA MET A 254 -8.66 -5.99 4.86
C MET A 254 -8.37 -7.44 4.55
N VAL A 255 -8.73 -7.86 3.33
CA VAL A 255 -8.29 -9.13 2.75
C VAL A 255 -7.54 -8.82 1.47
N SER A 256 -6.40 -9.43 1.25
CA SER A 256 -5.65 -9.33 0.01
C SER A 256 -5.15 -10.69 -0.44
N ALA A 257 -5.21 -10.94 -1.75
CA ALA A 257 -4.67 -12.11 -2.40
C ALA A 257 -3.74 -11.68 -3.54
N GLN A 258 -2.68 -12.44 -3.78
CA GLN A 258 -1.64 -12.11 -4.73
C GLN A 258 -1.05 -13.35 -5.41
N MET A 259 -0.59 -13.22 -6.64
CA MET A 259 0.04 -14.27 -7.45
C MET A 259 1.33 -13.78 -8.08
#